data_AF-A0A6I9YB46-F1
#
_entry.id   AF-A0A6I9YB46-F1
#
_cell.length_a   1.000
_cell.length_b   1.000
_cell.length_c   1.000
_cell.angle_alpha   90.00
_cell.angle_beta   90.00
_cell.angle_gamma   90.00
#
_symmetry.space_group_name_H-M   'P 1'
#
loop_
_entity.id
_entity.type
_entity.pdbx_description
1 polymer ?
#
loop_
_entity_poly.entity_id
_entity_poly.type
_entity_poly.pdbx_seq_one_letter_code
_entity_poly.pdbx_strand_id
1 'polypeptide(L)'
;MDTHMDLLTELHLLDKVPTLERLRAAQKRRAQQLKKWAQYEKEMQHKKRKHEKKRNVVCSKKVSFEASVALLEASLRNDIEEVCYLLNNDFSPDLCNEDGLTALHQVEEEVIHQQIKMQES
;
A
#
# COMPACT_ATOMS: atom_id res chain seq x y z
N MET A 1 -1.29 -20.50 15.03
CA MET A 1 -1.49 -19.08 15.42
C MET A 1 -1.37 -19.04 16.93
N ASP A 2 -0.67 -18.07 17.49
CA ASP A 2 -0.55 -17.94 18.95
C ASP A 2 -1.92 -17.54 19.50
N THR A 3 -2.38 -18.20 20.55
CA THR A 3 -3.70 -17.93 21.11
C THR A 3 -3.66 -16.68 21.98
N HIS A 4 -4.83 -16.08 22.22
CA HIS A 4 -4.95 -14.94 23.13
C HIS A 4 -4.36 -15.23 24.52
N MET A 5 -4.51 -16.47 25.00
CA MET A 5 -3.94 -16.91 26.28
C MET A 5 -2.41 -16.98 26.28
N ASP A 6 -1.82 -17.44 25.17
CA ASP A 6 -0.35 -17.49 25.02
C ASP A 6 0.26 -16.07 25.08
N LEU A 7 -0.40 -15.11 24.43
CA LEU A 7 0.05 -13.72 24.40
C LEU A 7 -0.01 -13.05 25.79
N LEU A 8 -1.11 -13.26 26.52
CA LEU A 8 -1.27 -12.71 27.87
C LEU A 8 -0.27 -13.30 28.86
N THR A 9 -0.02 -14.61 28.76
CA THR A 9 0.98 -15.30 29.59
C THR A 9 2.38 -14.75 29.34
N GLU A 10 2.74 -14.55 28.08
CA GLU A 10 4.04 -13.99 27.72
C GLU A 10 4.18 -12.53 28.16
N LEU A 11 3.13 -11.70 28.05
CA LEU A 11 3.15 -10.33 28.56
C LEU A 11 3.39 -10.28 30.07
N HIS A 12 2.71 -11.14 30.84
CA HIS A 12 2.92 -11.22 32.28
C HIS A 12 4.35 -11.65 32.66
N LEU A 13 4.98 -12.51 31.85
CA LEU A 13 6.39 -12.90 32.03
C LEU A 13 7.34 -11.74 31.69
N LEU A 14 7.05 -11.01 30.61
CA LEU A 14 7.88 -9.89 30.15
C LEU A 14 7.90 -8.72 31.13
N ASP A 15 6.86 -8.53 31.94
CA ASP A 15 6.82 -7.47 32.96
C ASP A 15 7.90 -7.65 34.05
N LYS A 16 8.35 -8.89 34.27
CA LYS A 16 9.32 -9.25 35.31
C LYS A 16 10.77 -9.27 34.83
N VAL A 17 11.03 -9.08 33.53
CA VAL A 17 12.38 -9.16 32.95
C VAL A 17 12.94 -7.78 32.56
N PRO A 18 14.27 -7.58 32.61
CA PRO A 18 14.90 -6.32 32.26
C PRO A 18 14.59 -5.84 30.83
N THR A 19 14.68 -4.53 30.60
CA THR A 19 14.37 -3.90 29.30
C THR A 19 15.11 -4.50 28.11
N LEU A 20 16.38 -4.87 28.27
CA LEU A 20 17.16 -5.49 27.20
C LEU A 20 16.62 -6.87 26.80
N GLU A 21 16.21 -7.68 27.78
CA GLU A 21 15.59 -8.99 27.57
C GLU A 21 14.23 -8.85 26.88
N ARG A 22 13.43 -7.85 27.27
CA ARG A 22 12.17 -7.51 26.60
C ARG A 22 12.38 -7.15 25.13
N LEU A 23 13.41 -6.35 24.83
CA LEU A 23 13.74 -5.98 23.45
C LEU A 23 14.10 -7.21 22.61
N ARG A 24 14.95 -8.11 23.14
CA ARG A 24 15.31 -9.37 22.46
C ARG A 24 14.08 -10.25 22.21
N ALA A 25 13.17 -10.37 23.19
CA ALA A 25 11.93 -11.12 23.06
C ALA A 25 11.02 -10.53 21.96
N ALA A 26 10.87 -9.20 21.91
CA ALA A 26 10.11 -8.52 20.86
C ALA A 26 10.71 -8.75 19.47
N GLN A 27 12.03 -8.65 19.33
CA GLN A 27 12.73 -8.95 18.07
C GLN A 27 12.51 -10.40 17.63
N LYS A 28 12.66 -11.36 18.55
CA LYS A 28 12.43 -12.79 18.29
C LYS A 28 10.98 -13.04 17.85
N ARG A 29 10.00 -12.43 18.51
CA ARG A 29 8.59 -12.55 18.13
C ARG A 29 8.34 -11.99 16.73
N ARG A 30 8.85 -10.80 16.42
CA ARG A 30 8.70 -10.20 15.09
C ARG A 30 9.27 -11.11 14.01
N ALA A 31 10.45 -11.69 14.24
CA ALA A 31 11.05 -12.65 13.32
C ALA A 31 10.17 -13.90 13.12
N GLN A 32 9.57 -14.44 14.18
CA GLN A 32 8.64 -15.57 14.09
C GLN A 32 7.36 -15.22 13.33
N GLN A 33 6.78 -14.05 13.57
CA GLN A 33 5.60 -13.57 12.85
C GLN A 33 5.88 -13.44 11.35
N LEU A 34 7.03 -12.85 10.97
CA LEU A 34 7.45 -12.73 9.58
C LEU A 34 7.64 -14.11 8.92
N LYS A 35 8.24 -15.08 9.63
CA LYS A 35 8.38 -16.46 9.12
C LYS A 35 7.02 -17.13 8.89
N LYS A 36 6.09 -17.00 9.85
CA LYS A 36 4.72 -17.51 9.73
C LYS A 36 3.98 -16.83 8.56
N TRP A 37 4.14 -15.52 8.41
CA TRP A 37 3.56 -14.74 7.31
C TRP A 37 4.06 -15.20 5.94
N ALA A 38 5.38 -15.35 5.77
CA ALA A 38 5.97 -15.83 4.52
C ALA A 38 5.46 -17.23 4.11
N GLN A 39 5.21 -18.11 5.09
CA GLN A 39 4.59 -19.41 4.83
C GLN A 39 3.12 -19.27 4.41
N TYR A 40 2.33 -18.47 5.14
CA TYR A 40 0.94 -18.19 4.81
C TYR A 40 0.79 -17.59 3.40
N GLU A 41 1.65 -16.65 3.02
CA GLU A 41 1.66 -16.05 1.69
C GLU A 41 1.86 -17.08 0.58
N LYS A 42 2.83 -18.00 0.76
CA LYS A 42 3.02 -19.13 -0.16
C LYS A 42 1.74 -19.96 -0.26
N GLU A 43 1.15 -20.37 0.85
CA GLU A 43 -0.09 -21.16 0.85
C GLU A 43 -1.27 -20.45 0.16
N MET A 44 -1.38 -19.13 0.34
CA MET A 44 -2.40 -18.32 -0.34
C MET A 44 -2.19 -18.24 -1.84
N GLN A 45 -0.95 -18.12 -2.32
CA GLN A 45 -0.65 -18.15 -3.76
C GLN A 45 -1.06 -19.49 -4.40
N HIS A 46 -0.82 -20.61 -3.72
CA HIS A 46 -1.25 -21.93 -4.19
C HIS A 46 -2.78 -22.04 -4.27
N LYS A 47 -3.52 -21.42 -3.33
CA LYS A 47 -4.99 -21.34 -3.36
C LYS A 47 -5.51 -20.43 -4.47
N LYS A 48 -4.88 -19.27 -4.71
CA LYS A 48 -5.24 -18.34 -5.80
C LYS A 48 -5.13 -19.01 -7.17
N ARG A 49 -4.03 -19.72 -7.45
CA ARG A 49 -3.86 -20.50 -8.70
C ARG A 49 -4.95 -21.55 -8.93
N LYS A 50 -5.51 -22.12 -7.85
CA LYS A 50 -6.63 -23.08 -7.91
C LYS A 50 -7.99 -22.41 -8.13
N HIS A 51 -8.16 -21.17 -7.68
CA HIS A 51 -9.40 -20.40 -7.76
C HIS A 51 -9.51 -19.54 -9.04
N GLU A 52 -8.38 -19.15 -9.64
CA GLU A 52 -8.32 -18.43 -10.92
C GLU A 52 -8.91 -19.23 -12.09
N LYS A 53 -8.76 -20.56 -12.08
CA LYS A 53 -9.39 -21.45 -13.08
C LYS A 53 -10.93 -21.39 -13.09
N LYS A 54 -11.57 -20.77 -12.10
CA LYS A 54 -13.04 -20.61 -12.01
C LYS A 54 -13.54 -19.16 -12.14
N ARG A 55 -12.65 -18.16 -12.15
CA ARG A 55 -13.04 -16.72 -12.06
C ARG A 55 -12.82 -15.92 -13.35
N ASN A 56 -12.71 -16.57 -14.51
CA ASN A 56 -12.59 -15.90 -15.80
C ASN A 56 -13.84 -15.13 -16.27
N VAL A 57 -14.84 -14.95 -15.41
CA VAL A 57 -16.07 -14.23 -15.72
C VAL A 57 -16.22 -13.12 -14.68
N VAL A 58 -15.78 -11.91 -15.06
CA VAL A 58 -16.08 -10.62 -14.42
C VAL A 58 -15.50 -10.44 -13.01
N CYS A 59 -14.21 -10.13 -12.94
CA CYS A 59 -13.68 -9.38 -11.80
C CYS A 59 -14.09 -7.91 -11.98
N SER A 60 -15.34 -7.57 -11.63
CA SER A 60 -15.73 -6.17 -11.51
C SER A 60 -15.00 -5.57 -10.31
N LYS A 61 -14.27 -4.47 -10.52
CA LYS A 61 -13.67 -3.69 -9.44
C LYS A 61 -14.83 -3.25 -8.53
N LYS A 62 -14.85 -3.74 -7.29
CA LYS A 62 -15.93 -3.45 -6.31
C LYS A 62 -15.81 -2.07 -5.67
N VAL A 63 -14.70 -1.40 -5.92
CA VAL A 63 -14.35 -0.10 -5.38
C VAL A 63 -13.89 0.76 -6.54
N SER A 64 -14.45 1.96 -6.64
CA SER A 64 -14.09 3.00 -7.60
C SER A 64 -13.87 4.31 -6.83
N PHE A 65 -12.96 5.13 -7.34
CA PHE A 65 -12.72 6.48 -6.82
C PHE A 65 -13.32 7.51 -7.76
N GLU A 66 -13.43 8.74 -7.28
CA GLU A 66 -13.84 9.86 -8.11
C GLU A 66 -12.84 10.11 -9.25
N ALA A 67 -13.34 10.63 -10.36
CA ALA A 67 -12.56 10.84 -11.56
C ALA A 67 -11.38 11.81 -11.36
N SER A 68 -11.61 12.89 -10.59
CA SER A 68 -10.59 13.87 -10.22
C SER A 68 -9.45 13.20 -9.46
N VAL A 69 -9.77 12.43 -8.41
CA VAL A 69 -8.78 11.72 -7.60
C VAL A 69 -7.94 10.76 -8.44
N ALA A 70 -8.58 9.96 -9.30
CA ALA A 70 -7.88 9.00 -10.15
C ALA A 70 -6.92 9.68 -11.14
N LEU A 71 -7.37 10.76 -11.80
CA LEU A 71 -6.55 11.47 -12.79
C LEU A 71 -5.37 12.21 -12.15
N LEU A 72 -5.61 12.90 -11.04
CA LEU A 72 -4.57 13.66 -10.33
C LEU A 72 -3.50 12.72 -9.74
N GLU A 73 -3.91 11.60 -9.15
CA GLU A 73 -2.98 10.62 -8.57
C GLU A 73 -2.13 9.90 -9.63
N ALA A 74 -2.73 9.48 -10.74
CA ALA A 74 -1.99 8.89 -11.86
C ALA A 74 -0.95 9.87 -12.42
N SER A 75 -1.29 11.16 -12.48
CA SER A 75 -0.40 12.23 -12.94
C SER A 75 0.78 12.44 -11.99
N LEU A 76 0.54 12.48 -10.68
CA LEU A 76 1.58 12.59 -9.65
C LEU A 76 2.55 11.40 -9.64
N ARG A 77 2.07 10.19 -9.95
CA ARG A 77 2.90 9.00 -10.12
C ARG A 77 3.68 8.96 -11.43
N ASN A 78 3.46 9.92 -12.32
CA ASN A 78 4.01 9.93 -13.68
C ASN A 78 3.62 8.67 -14.48
N ASP A 79 2.39 8.17 -14.27
CA ASP A 79 1.84 7.00 -14.97
C ASP A 79 1.12 7.45 -16.26
N ILE A 80 1.92 7.66 -17.30
CA ILE A 80 1.45 8.22 -18.58
C ILE A 80 0.39 7.30 -19.22
N GLU A 81 0.55 5.98 -19.10
CA GLU A 81 -0.38 5.01 -19.69
C GLU A 81 -1.77 5.11 -19.04
N GLU A 82 -1.81 5.20 -17.70
CA GLU A 82 -3.06 5.36 -16.98
C GLU A 82 -3.71 6.72 -17.23
N VAL A 83 -2.94 7.81 -17.25
CA VAL A 83 -3.47 9.14 -17.60
C VAL A 83 -4.06 9.15 -19.00
N CYS A 84 -3.36 8.59 -20.00
CA CYS A 84 -3.89 8.45 -21.36
C CYS A 84 -5.16 7.60 -21.39
N TYR A 85 -5.20 6.50 -20.64
CA TYR A 85 -6.39 5.67 -20.54
C TYR A 85 -7.57 6.46 -19.96
N LEU A 86 -7.38 7.19 -18.85
CA LEU A 86 -8.44 7.96 -18.21
C LEU A 86 -8.98 9.05 -19.13
N LEU A 87 -8.11 9.81 -19.80
CA LEU A 87 -8.51 10.85 -20.77
C LEU A 87 -9.25 10.27 -21.98
N ASN A 88 -8.88 9.08 -22.43
CA ASN A 88 -9.59 8.37 -23.51
C ASN A 88 -10.96 7.78 -23.08
N ASN A 89 -11.25 7.74 -21.77
CA ASN A 89 -12.53 7.27 -21.21
C ASN A 89 -13.38 8.43 -20.66
N ASP A 90 -13.35 9.58 -21.33
CA ASP A 90 -14.18 10.77 -21.05
C ASP A 90 -13.86 11.51 -19.74
N PHE A 91 -12.66 11.34 -19.18
CA PHE A 91 -12.23 12.14 -18.03
C PHE A 91 -11.75 13.51 -18.54
N SER A 92 -12.26 14.58 -17.95
CA SER A 92 -11.82 15.93 -18.30
C SER A 92 -10.38 16.18 -17.81
N PRO A 93 -9.49 16.73 -18.65
CA PRO A 93 -8.14 17.12 -18.20
C PRO A 93 -8.15 18.27 -17.20
N ASP A 94 -9.26 19.03 -17.12
CA ASP A 94 -9.42 20.20 -16.24
C ASP A 94 -9.92 19.85 -14.84
N LEU A 95 -10.01 18.55 -14.52
CA LEU A 95 -10.36 18.11 -13.18
C LEU A 95 -9.31 18.63 -12.18
N CYS A 96 -9.80 19.19 -11.08
CA CYS A 96 -8.98 19.80 -10.04
C CYS A 96 -9.29 19.20 -8.66
N ASN A 97 -8.36 19.41 -7.72
CA ASN A 97 -8.56 19.11 -6.30
C ASN A 97 -9.41 20.21 -5.61
N GLU A 98 -9.59 20.10 -4.29
CA GLU A 98 -10.35 21.08 -3.50
C GLU A 98 -9.76 22.50 -3.56
N ASP A 99 -8.47 22.63 -3.85
CA ASP A 99 -7.76 23.91 -3.99
C ASP A 99 -7.84 24.49 -5.42
N GLY A 100 -8.45 23.78 -6.37
CA GLY A 100 -8.54 24.20 -7.77
C GLY A 100 -7.31 23.88 -8.63
N LEU A 101 -6.37 23.07 -8.13
CA LEU A 101 -5.17 22.64 -8.86
C LEU A 101 -5.47 21.43 -9.75
N THR A 102 -5.24 21.58 -11.05
CA THR A 102 -5.32 20.49 -12.03
C THR A 102 -4.07 19.60 -12.01
N ALA A 103 -4.13 18.48 -12.73
CA ALA A 103 -2.99 17.57 -12.89
C ALA A 103 -1.72 18.29 -13.35
N LEU A 104 -1.86 19.23 -14.28
CA LEU A 104 -0.74 20.00 -14.82
C LEU A 104 -0.06 20.86 -13.75
N HIS A 105 -0.84 21.57 -12.91
CA HIS A 105 -0.29 22.37 -11.83
C HIS A 105 0.56 21.52 -10.87
N GLN A 106 0.05 20.33 -10.53
CA GLN A 106 0.70 19.44 -9.57
C GLN A 106 2.00 18.85 -10.11
N VAL A 107 2.05 18.49 -11.40
CA VAL A 107 3.30 17.97 -12.00
C VAL A 107 4.36 19.06 -12.14
N GLU A 108 3.97 20.32 -12.38
CA GLU A 108 4.91 21.44 -12.42
C GLU A 108 5.49 21.75 -11.03
N GLU A 109 4.67 21.73 -9.97
CA GLU A 109 5.14 21.92 -8.60
C GLU A 109 6.08 20.80 -8.12
N GLU A 110 5.78 19.54 -8.45
CA GLU A 110 6.63 18.40 -8.09
C GLU A 110 7.98 18.43 -8.82
N VAL A 111 8.02 18.84 -10.10
CA VAL A 111 9.27 19.00 -10.85
C VAL A 111 10.16 20.07 -10.21
N ILE A 112 9.58 21.19 -9.76
CA ILE A 112 10.31 22.24 -9.05
C ILE A 112 10.83 21.72 -7.70
N HIS A 113 10.00 20.99 -6.94
CA HIS A 113 10.39 20.41 -5.66
C HIS A 113 11.52 19.38 -5.78
N GLN A 114 11.51 18.53 -6.81
CA GLN A 114 12.58 17.58 -7.08
C GLN A 114 13.86 18.29 -7.51
N GLN A 115 13.77 19.34 -8.33
CA GLN A 115 14.93 20.12 -8.75
C GLN A 115 15.60 20.82 -7.55
N ILE A 116 14.81 21.39 -6.62
CA ILE A 116 15.34 22.00 -5.39
C ILE A 116 16.03 20.95 -4.51
N LYS A 117 15.41 19.79 -4.28
CA LYS A 117 16.01 18.70 -3.48
C LYS A 117 17.32 18.17 -4.07
N MET A 118 17.48 18.18 -5.39
CA MET A 118 18.74 17.78 -6.05
C MET A 118 19.85 18.83 -5.95
N GLN A 119 19.54 20.10 -5.68
CA GLN A 119 20.54 21.15 -5.47
C GLN A 119 21.04 21.23 -4.02
N GLU A 120 20.31 20.62 -3.08
CA GLU A 120 20.65 20.60 -1.64
C GLU A 120 21.33 19.29 -1.17
N SER A 121 21.61 18.36 -2.09
CA SER A 121 22.32 17.10 -1.81
C SER A 121 23.69 17.04 -2.47
#